data_AF-A0A923CXN4-F1
#
_entry.id   AF-A0A923CXN4-F1
#
_cell.length_a   1.000
_cell.length_b   1.000
_cell.length_c   1.000
_cell.angle_alpha   90.00
_cell.angle_beta   90.00
_cell.angle_gamma   90.00
#
_symmetry.space_group_name_H-M   'P 1'
#
loop_
_entity.id
_entity.type
_entity.pdbx_description
1 polymer ?
#
loop_
_entity_poly.entity_id
_entity_poly.type
_entity_poly.pdbx_seq_one_letter_code
_entity_poly.pdbx_strand_id
1 'polypeptide(L)' 'MTVDMRVRLGGLELVNPVMTASGTFASGREYADFVDLARLGAI' A
#
# COMPACT_ATOMS: atom_id res chain seq x y z
N MET A 1 -1.18 10.28 20.09
CA MET A 1 -0.34 11.02 19.12
C MET A 1 0.01 10.03 18.02
N THR A 2 -0.49 10.24 16.80
CA THR A 2 -0.28 9.32 15.67
C THR A 2 0.67 9.98 14.66
N VAL A 3 1.64 9.20 14.17
CA VAL A 3 2.61 9.66 13.16
C VAL A 3 1.91 9.70 11.81
N ASP A 4 2.05 10.82 11.09
CA ASP A 4 1.61 10.93 9.70
C ASP A 4 2.62 10.20 8.80
N MET A 5 2.15 9.18 8.10
CA MET A 5 2.98 8.34 7.25
C MET A 5 2.89 8.71 5.77
N ARG A 6 2.07 9.69 5.38
CA ARG A 6 1.88 10.04 3.96
C ARG A 6 3.19 10.46 3.30
N VAL A 7 3.40 10.01 2.06
CA VAL A 7 4.61 10.32 1.28
C VAL A 7 4.26 10.70 -0.14
N ARG A 8 5.13 11.51 -0.76
CA ARG A 8 5.09 11.79 -2.19
C ARG A 8 6.24 11.07 -2.89
N LEU A 9 5.91 10.18 -3.83
CA LEU A 9 6.88 9.43 -4.64
C LEU A 9 6.70 9.81 -6.11
N GLY A 10 7.60 10.66 -6.60
CA GLY A 10 7.46 11.26 -7.93
C GLY A 10 6.17 12.08 -8.06
N GLY A 11 5.29 11.66 -8.96
CA GLY A 11 3.97 12.28 -9.19
C GLY A 11 2.84 11.68 -8.36
N LEU A 12 3.11 10.71 -7.48
CA LEU A 12 2.09 10.01 -6.69
C LEU A 12 2.09 10.51 -5.24
N GLU A 13 0.90 10.67 -4.67
CA GLU A 13 0.69 10.83 -3.23
C GLU A 13 0.19 9.50 -2.66
N LEU A 14 0.92 8.94 -1.71
CA LEU A 14 0.61 7.66 -1.08
C LEU A 14 0.17 7.88 0.37
N VAL A 15 -0.81 7.09 0.82
CA VAL A 15 -1.29 7.13 2.21
C VAL A 15 -0.21 6.72 3.22
N ASN A 16 0.78 5.94 2.79
CA ASN A 16 1.99 5.57 3.51
C ASN A 16 3.03 4.96 2.54
N PRO A 17 4.30 4.73 2.94
CA PRO A 17 5.32 4.14 2.07
C PRO A 17 5.26 2.61 1.96
N VAL A 18 4.26 1.95 2.56
CA VAL A 18 4.16 0.48 2.53
C VAL A 18 3.47 0.06 1.23
N MET A 19 4.17 -0.76 0.44
CA MET A 19 3.65 -1.33 -0.81
C MET A 19 4.17 -2.74 -1.01
N THR A 20 3.58 -3.44 -1.98
CA THR A 20 3.99 -4.81 -2.29
C THR A 20 5.18 -4.82 -3.25
N ALA A 21 5.93 -5.92 -3.25
CA ALA A 21 7.01 -6.10 -4.21
C ALA A 21 6.46 -6.75 -5.49
N SER A 22 7.08 -6.43 -6.63
CA SER A 22 6.70 -7.02 -7.90
C SER A 22 6.77 -8.55 -7.85
N GLY A 23 5.69 -9.21 -8.28
CA GLY A 23 5.58 -10.67 -8.29
C GLY A 23 5.25 -11.31 -6.94
N THR A 24 5.06 -10.55 -5.85
CA THR A 24 4.77 -11.11 -4.52
C THR A 24 3.31 -10.99 -4.08
N PHE A 25 2.44 -10.42 -4.92
CA PHE A 25 1.07 -10.09 -4.52
C PHE A 25 -0.02 -10.53 -5.51
N ALA A 26 0.35 -11.36 -6.51
CA ALA A 26 -0.57 -11.87 -7.52
C ALA A 26 -1.49 -10.77 -8.08
N SER A 27 -2.82 -10.99 -8.08
CA SER A 27 -3.81 -9.99 -8.50
C SER A 27 -4.28 -9.08 -7.35
N GLY A 28 -3.79 -9.30 -6.13
CA GLY A 28 -4.20 -8.63 -4.90
C GLY A 28 -5.54 -9.10 -4.33
N ARG A 29 -6.41 -9.70 -5.16
CA ARG A 29 -7.76 -10.13 -4.74
C ARG A 29 -7.72 -11.28 -3.74
N GLU A 30 -6.71 -12.13 -3.84
CA GLU A 30 -6.49 -13.28 -2.96
C GLU A 30 -6.14 -12.86 -1.53
N TYR A 31 -5.66 -11.62 -1.35
CA TYR A 31 -5.24 -11.08 -0.06
C TYR A 31 -6.31 -10.23 0.63
N ALA A 32 -7.44 -9.97 -0.02
CA ALA A 32 -8.52 -9.13 0.51
C ALA A 32 -9.16 -9.68 1.80
N ASP A 33 -9.09 -11.01 2.01
CA ASP A 33 -9.58 -11.66 3.23
C ASP A 33 -8.60 -11.52 4.41
N PHE A 34 -7.34 -11.16 4.14
CA PHE A 34 -6.26 -11.14 5.13
C PHE A 34 -5.76 -9.72 5.43
N VAL A 35 -5.87 -8.80 4.47
CA VAL A 35 -5.38 -7.43 4.57
C VAL A 35 -6.39 -6.46 3.96
N ASP A 36 -6.65 -5.36 4.65
CA ASP A 36 -7.37 -4.22 4.07
C ASP A 36 -6.48 -3.52 3.04
N LEU A 37 -6.77 -3.78 1.76
CA LEU A 37 -6.00 -3.28 0.62
C LEU A 37 -6.00 -1.75 0.55
N ALA A 38 -7.02 -1.07 1.08
CA ALA A 38 -7.10 0.39 1.07
C ALA A 38 -6.06 1.05 2.01
N ARG A 39 -5.44 0.27 2.88
CA ARG A 39 -4.39 0.74 3.79
C ARG A 39 -2.99 0.67 3.20
N LEU A 40 -2.79 -0.01 2.08
CA LEU A 40 -1.50 -0.02 1.39
C LEU A 40 -1.30 1.31 0.65
N GLY A 41 -0.07 1.81 0.63
CA GLY A 41 0.29 2.99 -0.16
C GLY A 41 0.17 2.74 -1.65
N ALA A 42 0.61 1.57 -2.10
CA ALA A 42 0.53 1.09 -3.48
C ALA A 42 0.59 -0.45 -3.53
N ILE A 43 0.35 -1.02 -4.71
CA ILE A 43 0.52 -2.45 -5.01
C ILE A 43 1.69 -2.59 -5.99
#